data_AF-A0A7Y5FTY9-F1
#
_entry.id   AF-A0A7Y5FTY9-F1
#
_cell.length_a   1.000
_cell.length_b   1.000
_cell.length_c   1.000
_cell.angle_alpha   90.00
_cell.angle_beta   90.00
_cell.angle_gamma   90.00
#
_symmetry.space_group_name_H-M   'P 1'
#
loop_
_entity.id
_entity.type
_entity.pdbx_description
1 polymer ?
#
loop_
_entity_poly.entity_id
_entity_poly.type
_entity_poly.pdbx_seq_one_letter_code
_entity_poly.pdbx_strand_id
1 'polypeptide(L)'
;MTFTWGDYLNVARHLRNTSAENGYEEAFLRAAISRAYDAALNTARHLSRNQWGIEVPETAEIHAFVPKWFLNEDDEEQREIGVLLGRLRDRRRKAD
;
A
#
# COMPACT_ATOMS: atom_id res chain seq x y z
N MET A 1 -20.65 9.05 4.91
CA MET A 1 -19.65 8.64 3.90
C MET A 1 -18.89 7.45 4.46
N THR A 2 -18.77 6.36 3.72
CA THR A 2 -18.04 5.16 4.12
C THR A 2 -16.66 5.21 3.48
N PHE A 3 -15.62 5.48 4.27
CA PHE A 3 -14.23 5.46 3.81
C PHE A 3 -13.81 4.02 3.50
N THR A 4 -13.06 3.85 2.40
CA THR A 4 -12.35 2.62 2.09
C THR A 4 -10.86 2.92 1.86
N TRP A 5 -9.99 1.95 2.12
CA TRP A 5 -8.56 2.12 1.81
C TRP A 5 -8.31 2.37 0.32
N GLY A 6 -9.23 1.97 -0.56
CA GLY A 6 -9.22 2.32 -1.98
C GLY A 6 -9.31 3.83 -2.25
N ASP A 7 -9.87 4.62 -1.34
CA ASP A 7 -9.93 6.08 -1.48
C ASP A 7 -8.53 6.70 -1.50
N TYR A 8 -7.56 6.13 -0.77
CA TYR A 8 -6.17 6.56 -0.85
C TYR A 8 -5.51 6.26 -2.19
N LEU A 9 -5.94 5.22 -2.91
CA LEU A 9 -5.47 5.00 -4.29
C LEU A 9 -6.00 6.09 -5.23
N ASN A 10 -7.23 6.56 -5.02
CA ASN A 10 -7.79 7.67 -5.79
C ASN A 10 -7.01 8.97 -5.50
N VAL A 11 -6.69 9.25 -4.24
CA VAL A 11 -5.83 10.38 -3.86
C VAL A 11 -4.44 10.26 -4.50
N ALA A 12 -3.81 9.08 -4.45
CA ALA A 12 -2.50 8.85 -5.07
C ALA A 12 -2.51 9.14 -6.58
N ARG A 13 -3.56 8.68 -7.28
CA ARG A 13 -3.75 8.94 -8.71
C ARG A 13 -3.95 10.42 -8.99
N HIS A 14 -4.76 11.10 -8.18
CA HIS A 14 -4.98 12.54 -8.30
C HIS A 14 -3.66 13.32 -8.16
N LEU A 15 -2.90 13.07 -7.09
CA LEU A 15 -1.60 13.70 -6.85
C LEU A 15 -0.62 13.45 -8.00
N ARG A 16 -0.56 12.23 -8.52
CA ARG A 16 0.29 11.91 -9.68
C ARG A 16 -0.13 12.71 -10.91
N ASN A 17 -1.42 12.75 -11.22
CA ASN A 17 -1.95 13.36 -12.44
C ASN A 17 -1.82 14.89 -12.45
N THR A 18 -1.91 15.53 -11.30
CA THR A 18 -1.81 17.00 -11.18
C THR A 18 -0.41 17.46 -10.79
N SER A 19 0.55 16.56 -10.56
CA SER A 19 1.89 16.90 -10.06
C SER A 19 2.61 17.96 -10.89
N ALA A 20 2.60 17.86 -12.22
CA ALA A 20 3.27 18.79 -13.14
C ALA A 20 2.58 20.18 -13.23
N GLU A 21 1.31 20.27 -12.85
CA GLU A 21 0.54 21.53 -12.86
C GLU A 21 0.80 22.37 -11.61
N ASN A 22 1.49 21.80 -10.62
CA ASN A 22 1.78 22.42 -9.34
C ASN A 22 3.29 22.69 -9.25
N GLY A 23 3.70 23.83 -8.69
CA GLY A 23 5.12 24.17 -8.44
C GLY A 23 5.85 23.27 -7.42
N TYR A 24 5.27 22.11 -7.09
CA TYR A 24 5.68 21.18 -6.03
C TYR A 24 5.65 19.72 -6.52
N GLU A 25 5.99 19.48 -7.79
CA GLU A 25 5.90 18.16 -8.45
C GLU A 25 6.49 17.03 -7.62
N GLU A 26 7.73 17.19 -7.13
CA GLU A 26 8.41 16.19 -6.29
C GLU A 26 7.60 15.85 -5.03
N ALA A 27 7.09 16.87 -4.31
CA ALA A 27 6.31 16.65 -3.10
C ALA A 27 5.00 15.90 -3.40
N PHE A 28 4.35 16.20 -4.53
CA PHE A 28 3.14 15.51 -4.98
C PHE A 28 3.42 14.03 -5.31
N LEU A 29 4.51 13.76 -6.03
CA LEU A 29 4.90 12.39 -6.39
C LEU A 29 5.29 11.56 -5.16
N ARG A 30 6.03 12.14 -4.21
CA ARG A 30 6.35 11.49 -2.92
C ARG A 30 5.09 11.15 -2.13
N ALA A 31 4.19 12.12 -2.01
CA ALA A 31 2.91 11.92 -1.34
C ALA A 31 2.04 10.87 -2.05
N ALA A 32 2.03 10.85 -3.39
CA ALA A 32 1.31 9.87 -4.19
C ALA A 32 1.78 8.45 -3.90
N ILE A 33 3.10 8.21 -3.84
CA ILE A 33 3.66 6.89 -3.51
C ILE A 33 3.27 6.49 -2.09
N SER A 34 3.33 7.40 -1.12
CA SER A 34 2.92 7.08 0.25
C SER A 34 1.44 6.68 0.32
N ARG A 35 0.54 7.42 -0.35
CA ARG A 35 -0.90 7.09 -0.36
C ARG A 35 -1.20 5.79 -1.09
N ALA A 36 -0.50 5.52 -2.20
CA ALA A 36 -0.63 4.24 -2.91
C ALA A 36 -0.21 3.05 -2.04
N TYR A 37 0.89 3.21 -1.28
CA TYR A 37 1.34 2.17 -0.35
C TYR A 37 0.36 1.95 0.80
N ASP A 38 -0.14 3.02 1.43
CA ASP A 38 -1.12 2.90 2.52
C ASP A 38 -2.42 2.23 2.06
N ALA A 39 -2.88 2.57 0.85
CA ALA A 39 -4.04 1.93 0.22
C ALA A 39 -3.83 0.42 0.07
N ALA A 40 -2.71 0.02 -0.55
CA ALA A 40 -2.39 -1.37 -0.83
C ALA A 40 -2.21 -2.19 0.45
N LEU A 41 -1.42 -1.69 1.42
CA LEU A 41 -1.13 -2.39 2.66
C LEU A 41 -2.38 -2.64 3.49
N ASN A 42 -3.22 -1.62 3.67
CA ASN A 42 -4.41 -1.76 4.49
C ASN A 42 -5.50 -2.57 3.80
N THR A 43 -5.60 -2.51 2.47
CA THR A 43 -6.46 -3.40 1.70
C THR A 43 -6.02 -4.86 1.86
N ALA A 44 -4.71 -5.13 1.75
CA ALA A 44 -4.15 -6.46 1.96
C ALA A 44 -4.36 -6.97 3.40
N ARG A 45 -4.21 -6.08 4.40
CA ARG A 45 -4.54 -6.38 5.81
C ARG A 45 -6.02 -6.75 6.00
N HIS A 46 -6.93 -6.01 5.38
CA HIS A 46 -8.36 -6.31 5.45
C HIS A 46 -8.67 -7.64 4.77
N LEU A 47 -8.11 -7.88 3.59
CA LEU A 47 -8.22 -9.15 2.88
C LEU A 47 -7.72 -10.30 3.76
N SER A 48 -6.54 -10.16 4.38
CA SER A 48 -5.96 -11.24 5.17
C SER A 48 -6.78 -11.61 6.40
N ARG A 49 -7.36 -10.60 7.07
CA ARG A 49 -8.27 -10.79 8.21
C ARG A 49 -9.59 -11.43 7.77
N ASN A 50 -10.20 -10.93 6.69
CA ASN A 50 -11.55 -11.32 6.32
C ASN A 50 -11.61 -12.67 5.61
N GLN A 51 -10.61 -12.98 4.78
CA GLN A 51 -10.60 -14.21 3.98
C GLN A 51 -10.02 -15.39 4.75
N TRP A 52 -8.95 -15.16 5.52
CA TRP A 52 -8.19 -16.24 6.17
C TRP A 52 -8.14 -16.13 7.70
N GLY A 53 -8.80 -15.14 8.31
CA GLY A 53 -8.87 -15.02 9.76
C GLY A 53 -7.54 -14.69 10.43
N ILE A 54 -6.56 -14.16 9.68
CA ILE A 54 -5.21 -13.92 10.18
C ILE A 54 -5.22 -12.77 11.19
N GLU A 55 -4.62 -12.99 12.36
CA GLU A 55 -4.31 -11.93 13.31
C GLU A 55 -3.15 -11.08 12.77
N VAL A 56 -3.47 -9.87 12.31
CA VAL A 56 -2.50 -8.90 11.81
C VAL A 56 -2.18 -7.91 12.92
N PRO A 57 -0.90 -7.57 13.17
CA PRO A 57 -0.52 -6.53 14.12
C PRO A 57 -1.31 -5.23 13.94
N GLU A 58 -1.48 -4.46 15.00
CA GLU A 58 -2.11 -3.12 14.95
C GLU A 58 -1.08 -1.98 14.96
N THR A 59 0.20 -2.33 15.11
CA THR A 59 1.32 -1.40 15.23
C THR A 59 2.02 -1.21 13.88
N ALA A 60 3.12 -0.46 13.86
CA ALA A 60 3.95 -0.29 12.66
C ALA A 60 4.55 -1.61 12.11
N GLU A 61 4.47 -2.70 12.88
CA GLU A 61 4.92 -4.04 12.44
C GLU A 61 4.15 -4.54 11.20
N ILE A 62 2.94 -4.01 10.94
CA ILE A 62 2.16 -4.35 9.73
C ILE A 62 2.97 -4.21 8.43
N HIS A 63 3.86 -3.22 8.38
CA HIS A 63 4.66 -2.93 7.20
C HIS A 63 5.62 -4.06 6.83
N ALA A 64 6.01 -4.88 7.81
CA ALA A 64 6.83 -6.07 7.60
C ALA A 64 6.00 -7.36 7.60
N PHE A 65 5.00 -7.44 8.49
CA PHE A 65 4.19 -8.64 8.68
C PHE A 65 3.38 -9.01 7.44
N VAL A 66 2.55 -8.09 6.92
CA VAL A 66 1.60 -8.41 5.84
C VAL A 66 2.32 -8.87 4.57
N PRO A 67 3.35 -8.17 4.05
CA PRO A 67 4.06 -8.65 2.87
C PRO A 67 4.74 -9.99 3.09
N LYS A 68 5.34 -10.21 4.27
CA LYS A 68 6.02 -11.47 4.60
C LYS A 68 5.06 -12.64 4.67
N TRP A 69 3.86 -12.42 5.22
CA TRP A 69 2.82 -13.44 5.28
C TRP A 69 2.43 -13.87 3.87
N PHE A 70 2.04 -12.93 3.00
CA PHE A 70 1.70 -13.21 1.60
C PHE A 70 2.83 -13.87 0.80
N LEU A 71 4.10 -13.51 1.06
CA LEU A 71 5.27 -14.13 0.40
C LEU A 71 5.48 -15.61 0.74
N ASN A 72 4.94 -16.07 1.88
CA ASN A 72 5.12 -17.44 2.35
C ASN A 72 3.97 -18.37 1.97
N GLU A 73 2.94 -17.86 1.29
CA GLU A 73 1.80 -18.65 0.83
C GLU A 73 2.18 -19.47 -0.41
N ASP A 74 1.58 -20.64 -0.59
CA ASP A 74 1.81 -21.48 -1.77
C ASP A 74 1.12 -20.94 -3.03
N ASP A 75 0.05 -20.16 -2.82
CA ASP A 75 -0.73 -19.54 -3.87
C ASP A 75 0.05 -18.43 -4.60
N GLU A 76 0.07 -18.49 -5.93
CA GLU A 76 0.88 -17.59 -6.75
C GLU A 76 0.36 -16.14 -6.72
N GLU A 77 -0.96 -15.94 -6.71
CA GLU A 77 -1.56 -14.61 -6.63
C GLU A 77 -1.26 -13.95 -5.28
N GLN A 78 -1.37 -14.71 -4.18
CA GLN A 78 -1.00 -14.25 -2.85
C GLN A 78 0.48 -13.87 -2.75
N ARG A 79 1.37 -14.69 -3.29
CA ARG A 79 2.80 -14.33 -3.37
C ARG A 79 3.04 -13.07 -4.17
N GLU A 80 2.33 -12.87 -5.28
CA GLU A 80 2.44 -11.66 -6.08
C GLU A 80 2.06 -10.42 -5.25
N ILE A 81 1.00 -10.49 -4.44
CA ILE A 81 0.63 -9.42 -3.49
C ILE A 81 1.82 -9.09 -2.58
N GLY A 82 2.45 -10.11 -1.99
CA GLY A 82 3.62 -9.94 -1.13
C GLY A 82 4.79 -9.23 -1.84
N VAL A 83 5.11 -9.64 -3.07
CA VAL A 83 6.15 -9.04 -3.91
C VAL A 83 5.82 -7.58 -4.24
N LEU A 84 4.58 -7.28 -4.66
CA LEU A 84 4.15 -5.94 -5.03
C LEU A 84 4.15 -4.99 -3.83
N LEU A 85 3.71 -5.46 -2.65
CA LEU A 85 3.77 -4.69 -1.41
C LEU A 85 5.21 -4.37 -1.00
N GLY A 86 6.13 -5.35 -1.12
CA GLY A 86 7.56 -5.13 -0.89
C GLY A 86 8.13 -4.06 -1.80
N ARG A 87 7.87 -4.17 -3.11
CA ARG A 87 8.29 -3.18 -4.12
C ARG A 87 7.73 -1.78 -3.85
N LEU A 88 6.47 -1.66 -3.45
CA LEU A 88 5.86 -0.37 -3.10
C LEU A 88 6.48 0.23 -1.83
N ARG A 89 6.71 -0.59 -0.79
CA ARG A 89 7.37 -0.15 0.44
C ARG A 89 8.76 0.41 0.17
N ASP A 90 9.53 -0.24 -0.68
CA ASP A 90 10.88 0.21 -1.04
C ASP A 90 10.85 1.49 -1.86
N ARG A 91 9.91 1.64 -2.79
CA ARG A 91 9.70 2.90 -3.51
C ARG A 91 9.31 4.03 -2.58
N ARG A 92 8.40 3.78 -1.62
CA ARG A 92 8.02 4.77 -0.61
C ARG A 92 9.22 5.21 0.22
N ARG A 93 10.03 4.27 0.72
CA ARG A 93 11.25 4.57 1.49
C ARG A 93 12.31 5.37 0.74
N LYS A 94 12.34 5.29 -0.60
CA LYS A 94 13.23 6.11 -1.43
C LYS A 94 12.65 7.50 -1.71
N ALA A 95 11.33 7.61 -1.61
CA ALA A 95 10.57 8.83 -1.85
C ALA A 95 10.31 9.62 -0.56
N ASP A 96 10.38 9.00 0.61
CA ASP A 96 10.46 9.69 1.91
C ASP A 96 11.91 10.11 2.16
#